data_AF-A0A962GSX8-F1
#
_entry.id   AF-A0A962GSX8-F1
#
_cell.length_a   1.000
_cell.length_b   1.000
_cell.length_c   1.000
_cell.angle_alpha   90.00
_cell.angle_beta   90.00
_cell.angle_gamma   90.00
#
_symmetry.space_group_name_H-M   'P 1'
#
loop_
_entity.id
_entity.type
_entity.pdbx_description
1 polymer ?
#
loop_
_entity_poly.entity_id
_entity_poly.type
_entity_poly.pdbx_seq_one_letter_code
_entity_poly.pdbx_strand_id
1 'polypeptide(L)'
;MSLYEYVKYRNGVPLGAKGSLPNMLKRSMGASSFKKFWQHWNPVWGYYLLKLIYQPIFKITNRNIAVCITFAVSGLIHDVIISIIKGNMIFVVTPWFFAISIFYIILEWAGVSYEKVRFYVRTFINCSLIIICYLISVFVMKYIY
;
A
#
# COMPACT_ATOMS: atom_id res chain seq x y z
N MET A 1 1.87 -0.95 -20.99
CA MET A 1 0.76 -0.18 -20.38
C MET A 1 1.27 1.20 -19.92
N SER A 2 0.59 2.24 -20.39
CA SER A 2 0.77 3.65 -19.99
C SER A 2 0.14 3.93 -18.62
N LEU A 3 0.41 5.11 -18.05
CA LEU A 3 -0.21 5.53 -16.78
C LEU A 3 -1.74 5.61 -16.91
N TYR A 4 -2.26 6.19 -18.00
CA TYR A 4 -3.69 6.33 -18.24
C TYR A 4 -4.40 4.97 -18.31
N GLU A 5 -3.81 4.02 -19.04
CA GLU A 5 -4.32 2.65 -19.12
C GLU A 5 -4.25 1.94 -17.76
N TYR A 6 -3.15 2.11 -17.02
CA TYR A 6 -2.98 1.52 -15.68
C TYR A 6 -4.05 2.03 -14.72
N VAL A 7 -4.27 3.34 -14.68
CA VAL A 7 -5.27 3.95 -13.79
C VAL A 7 -6.67 3.52 -14.19
N LYS A 8 -7.00 3.51 -15.48
CA LYS A 8 -8.31 3.02 -15.97
C LYS A 8 -8.52 1.55 -15.61
N TYR A 9 -7.49 0.71 -15.71
CA TYR A 9 -7.55 -0.70 -15.33
C TYR A 9 -7.78 -0.90 -13.82
N ARG A 10 -7.02 -0.20 -12.97
CA ARG A 10 -7.13 -0.34 -11.51
C ARG A 10 -8.37 0.32 -10.93
N ASN A 11 -8.70 1.51 -11.43
CA ASN A 11 -9.74 2.36 -10.88
C ASN A 11 -11.06 2.25 -11.63
N GLY A 12 -11.13 1.58 -12.79
CA GLY A 12 -12.33 1.48 -13.62
C GLY A 12 -12.74 2.77 -14.34
N VAL A 13 -12.12 3.91 -14.03
CA VAL A 13 -12.35 5.21 -14.68
C VAL A 13 -11.02 5.84 -15.08
N PRO A 14 -10.98 6.66 -16.15
CA PRO A 14 -9.75 7.32 -16.58
C PRO A 14 -9.13 8.23 -15.51
N LEU A 15 -7.82 8.46 -15.62
CA LEU A 15 -7.12 9.47 -14.81
C LEU A 15 -7.76 10.86 -15.02
N GLY A 16 -8.00 11.59 -13.93
CA GLY A 16 -8.65 12.90 -13.97
C GLY A 16 -10.17 12.89 -14.14
N ALA A 17 -10.79 11.72 -14.33
CA ALA A 17 -12.24 11.63 -14.44
C ALA A 17 -12.96 12.00 -13.13
N LYS A 18 -14.13 12.62 -13.25
CA LYS A 18 -15.04 12.83 -12.11
C LYS A 18 -15.34 11.49 -11.44
N GLY A 19 -15.24 11.44 -10.12
CA GLY A 19 -15.45 10.21 -9.34
C GLY A 19 -14.22 9.29 -9.23
N SER A 20 -13.05 9.68 -9.73
CA SER A 20 -11.82 8.88 -9.60
C SER A 20 -11.48 8.56 -8.13
N LEU A 21 -11.49 9.56 -7.25
CA LEU A 21 -11.23 9.38 -5.81
C LEU A 21 -12.26 8.45 -5.12
N PRO A 22 -13.59 8.70 -5.19
CA PRO A 22 -14.55 7.82 -4.53
C PRO A 22 -14.52 6.40 -5.10
N ASN A 23 -14.23 6.20 -6.39
CA ASN A 23 -14.10 4.86 -6.94
C ASN A 23 -12.86 4.15 -6.41
N MET A 24 -11.74 4.86 -6.29
CA MET A 24 -10.50 4.34 -5.72
C MET A 24 -10.72 3.90 -4.28
N LEU A 25 -11.37 4.75 -3.47
CA LEU A 25 -11.70 4.45 -2.07
C LEU A 25 -12.65 3.25 -1.97
N LYS A 26 -13.72 3.22 -2.77
CA LYS A 26 -14.66 2.09 -2.79
C LYS A 26 -13.97 0.78 -3.16
N ARG A 27 -13.11 0.78 -4.18
CA ARG A 27 -12.42 -0.43 -4.65
C ARG A 27 -11.31 -0.90 -3.71
N SER A 28 -10.56 0.03 -3.12
CA SER A 28 -9.52 -0.31 -2.13
C SER A 28 -10.15 -0.81 -0.85
N MET A 29 -11.01 -0.03 -0.20
CA MET A 29 -11.65 -0.40 1.07
C MET A 29 -12.50 -1.67 0.94
N GLY A 30 -13.24 -1.82 -0.15
CA GLY A 30 -14.03 -3.02 -0.44
C GLY A 30 -13.25 -4.19 -1.06
N ALA A 31 -11.92 -4.11 -1.17
CA ALA A 31 -11.13 -5.15 -1.81
C ALA A 31 -11.32 -6.51 -1.13
N SER A 32 -11.28 -7.60 -1.89
CA SER A 32 -11.47 -8.97 -1.34
C SER A 32 -10.22 -9.58 -0.70
N SER A 33 -9.09 -8.88 -0.74
CA SER A 33 -7.85 -9.27 -0.04
C SER A 33 -6.98 -8.05 0.20
N PHE A 34 -6.05 -8.14 1.15
CA PHE A 34 -5.16 -7.03 1.46
C PHE A 34 -4.23 -6.71 0.28
N LYS A 35 -3.90 -7.72 -0.52
CA LYS A 35 -3.22 -7.51 -1.80
C LYS A 35 -4.02 -6.64 -2.76
N LYS A 36 -5.30 -6.96 -2.96
CA LYS A 36 -6.16 -6.17 -3.85
C LYS A 36 -6.38 -4.75 -3.32
N PHE A 37 -6.39 -4.55 -1.99
CA PHE A 37 -6.44 -3.21 -1.38
C PHE A 37 -5.33 -2.33 -1.94
N TRP A 38 -4.07 -2.76 -1.83
CA TRP A 38 -2.90 -1.99 -2.30
C TRP A 38 -2.79 -1.87 -3.82
N GLN A 39 -3.43 -2.76 -4.57
CA GLN A 39 -3.54 -2.61 -6.03
C GLN A 39 -4.51 -1.50 -6.46
N HIS A 40 -5.52 -1.21 -5.63
CA HIS A 40 -6.50 -0.15 -5.88
C HIS A 40 -6.14 1.15 -5.18
N TRP A 41 -5.42 1.10 -4.06
CA TRP A 41 -5.00 2.29 -3.32
C TRP A 41 -3.99 3.10 -4.14
N ASN A 42 -4.36 4.34 -4.44
CA ASN A 42 -3.55 5.31 -5.18
C ASN A 42 -2.85 4.72 -6.43
N PRO A 43 -3.60 4.44 -7.52
CA PRO A 43 -3.06 3.75 -8.69
C PRO A 43 -1.99 4.56 -9.43
N VAL A 44 -1.97 5.89 -9.30
CA VAL A 44 -0.90 6.73 -9.85
C VAL A 44 0.41 6.45 -9.12
N TRP A 45 0.38 6.48 -7.79
CA TRP A 45 1.52 6.16 -6.95
C TRP A 45 2.00 4.72 -7.17
N GLY A 46 1.06 3.76 -7.19
CA GLY A 46 1.36 2.36 -7.44
C GLY A 46 1.99 2.11 -8.81
N TYR A 47 1.62 2.88 -9.84
CA TYR A 47 2.24 2.79 -11.17
C TYR A 47 3.73 3.18 -11.14
N TYR A 48 4.08 4.29 -10.49
CA TYR A 48 5.47 4.74 -10.39
C TYR A 48 6.31 3.81 -9.52
N LEU A 49 5.78 3.39 -8.36
CA LEU A 49 6.43 2.38 -7.54
C LEU A 49 6.67 1.07 -8.31
N LEU A 50 5.70 0.62 -9.09
CA LEU A 50 5.83 -0.58 -9.90
C LEU A 50 6.98 -0.45 -10.91
N LYS A 51 7.04 0.65 -11.66
CA LYS A 51 8.02 0.83 -12.74
C LYS A 51 9.41 1.18 -12.26
N LEU A 52 9.51 2.03 -11.25
CA LEU A 52 10.77 2.63 -10.82
C LEU A 52 11.44 1.86 -9.68
N ILE A 53 10.67 1.15 -8.86
CA ILE A 53 11.19 0.46 -7.67
C ILE A 53 10.99 -1.06 -7.78
N TYR A 54 9.74 -1.53 -7.84
CA TYR A 54 9.45 -2.96 -7.80
C TYR A 54 10.10 -3.72 -8.95
N GLN A 55 9.91 -3.27 -10.21
CA GLN A 55 10.43 -3.98 -11.38
C GLN A 55 11.95 -4.07 -11.41
N PRO A 56 12.73 -2.99 -11.18
CA PRO A 56 14.18 -3.08 -11.07
C PRO A 56 14.64 -4.04 -9.97
N ILE A 57 14.06 -3.95 -8.78
CA ILE A 57 14.43 -4.80 -7.64
C ILE A 57 14.05 -6.27 -7.87
N PHE A 58 12.88 -6.52 -8.48
CA PHE A 58 12.44 -7.88 -8.80
C PHE A 58 13.34 -8.57 -9.84
N LYS A 59 13.98 -7.82 -10.75
CA LYS A 59 14.92 -8.40 -11.72
C LYS A 59 16.20 -8.96 -11.09
N ILE A 60 16.56 -8.47 -9.90
CA ILE A 60 17.81 -8.83 -9.20
C ILE A 60 17.56 -9.60 -7.89
N THR A 61 16.31 -9.71 -7.45
CA THR A 61 15.92 -10.37 -6.19
C THR A 61 14.68 -11.25 -6.40
N ASN A 62 14.08 -11.76 -5.32
CA ASN A 62 12.79 -12.42 -5.37
C ASN A 62 11.62 -11.45 -5.12
N ARG A 63 10.41 -11.94 -5.39
CA ARG A 63 9.17 -11.19 -5.24
C ARG A 63 8.99 -10.55 -3.85
N ASN A 64 9.23 -11.31 -2.79
CA ASN A 64 8.95 -10.87 -1.42
C ASN A 64 9.88 -9.71 -1.03
N ILE A 65 11.17 -9.82 -1.36
CA ILE A 65 12.14 -8.75 -1.15
C ILE A 65 11.75 -7.50 -1.94
N ALA A 66 11.36 -7.65 -3.21
CA ALA A 66 10.91 -6.54 -4.03
C ALA A 66 9.68 -5.83 -3.45
N VAL A 67 8.71 -6.57 -2.90
CA VAL A 67 7.55 -5.98 -2.20
C VAL A 67 8.00 -5.20 -0.97
N CYS A 68 8.80 -5.79 -0.08
CA CYS A 68 9.27 -5.12 1.13
C CYS A 68 10.03 -3.81 0.82
N ILE A 69 10.97 -3.86 -0.13
CA ILE A 69 11.72 -2.67 -0.55
C ILE A 69 10.78 -1.62 -1.15
N THR A 70 9.83 -2.02 -1.99
CA THR A 70 8.87 -1.07 -2.60
C THR A 70 8.05 -0.33 -1.55
N PHE A 71 7.54 -1.04 -0.54
CA PHE A 71 6.81 -0.42 0.56
C PHE A 71 7.71 0.46 1.43
N ALA A 72 8.92 0.00 1.78
CA ALA A 72 9.87 0.78 2.57
C ALA A 72 10.26 2.08 1.86
N VAL A 73 10.57 2.03 0.56
CA VAL A 73 10.86 3.23 -0.25
C VAL A 73 9.64 4.16 -0.31
N SER A 74 8.44 3.61 -0.47
CA SER A 74 7.22 4.42 -0.41
C SER A 74 7.10 5.16 0.93
N GLY A 75 7.31 4.46 2.05
CA GLY A 75 7.26 5.05 3.38
C GLY A 75 8.35 6.10 3.60
N LEU A 76 9.56 5.84 3.12
CA LEU A 76 10.68 6.79 3.21
C LEU A 76 10.37 8.10 2.48
N ILE A 77 9.77 8.03 1.29
CA ILE A 77 9.37 9.24 0.56
C ILE A 77 8.33 10.04 1.37
N HIS A 78 7.40 9.37 2.05
CA HIS A 78 6.42 10.06 2.90
C HIS A 78 7.09 10.72 4.10
N ASP A 79 7.97 10.00 4.80
CA ASP A 79 8.74 10.53 5.94
C ASP A 79 9.57 11.76 5.53
N VAL A 80 10.24 11.71 4.37
CA VAL A 80 11.00 12.85 3.84
C VAL A 80 10.10 14.05 3.57
N ILE A 81 8.98 13.86 2.87
CA ILE A 81 8.03 14.94 2.57
C ILE A 81 7.49 15.56 3.87
N ILE A 82 7.07 14.73 4.83
CA ILE A 82 6.55 15.19 6.11
C ILE A 82 7.64 15.93 6.90
N SER A 83 8.88 15.42 6.90
CA SER A 83 10.02 16.05 7.59
C SER A 83 10.34 17.43 7.02
N ILE A 84 10.30 17.58 5.69
CA ILE A 84 10.49 18.88 5.03
C ILE A 84 9.39 19.86 5.44
N ILE A 85 8.13 19.43 5.41
CA ILE A 85 6.99 20.28 5.77
C ILE A 85 7.03 20.71 7.23
N LYS A 86 7.43 19.82 8.15
CA LYS A 86 7.48 20.12 9.58
C LYS A 86 8.79 20.78 10.05
N GLY A 87 9.85 20.72 9.24
CA GLY A 87 11.17 21.24 9.61
C GLY A 87 11.92 20.39 10.64
N ASN A 88 11.49 19.16 10.89
CA ASN A 88 12.16 18.21 11.78
C ASN A 88 12.13 16.79 11.21
N MET A 89 13.15 15.98 11.51
CA MET A 89 13.19 14.59 11.05
C MET A 89 12.07 13.77 11.69
N ILE A 90 11.25 13.15 10.84
CA ILE A 90 10.16 12.26 11.20
C ILE A 90 10.40 10.92 10.52
N PHE A 91 10.33 9.84 11.31
CA PHE A 91 10.55 8.48 10.83
C PHE A 91 9.47 7.55 11.40
N VAL A 92 8.26 7.67 10.84
CA VAL A 92 7.08 6.93 11.32
C VAL A 92 6.44 6.12 10.20
N VAL A 93 6.42 6.65 8.97
CA VAL A 93 5.73 6.03 7.85
C VAL A 93 6.54 4.86 7.28
N THR A 94 7.87 4.94 7.28
CA THR A 94 8.77 3.86 6.83
C THR A 94 8.59 2.57 7.62
N PRO A 95 8.73 2.54 8.97
CA PRO A 95 8.52 1.31 9.73
C PRO A 95 7.08 0.78 9.62
N TRP A 96 6.10 1.68 9.49
CA TRP A 96 4.71 1.30 9.27
C TRP A 96 4.49 0.61 7.92
N PHE A 97 4.99 1.18 6.83
CA PHE A 97 4.87 0.59 5.49
C PHE A 97 5.66 -0.72 5.39
N PHE A 98 6.79 -0.83 6.08
CA PHE A 98 7.51 -2.09 6.19
C PHE A 98 6.66 -3.16 6.88
N ALA A 99 6.03 -2.85 8.03
CA ALA A 99 5.11 -3.76 8.72
C ALA A 99 3.93 -4.19 7.82
N ILE A 100 3.34 -3.24 7.08
CA ILE A 100 2.31 -3.52 6.06
C ILE A 100 2.81 -4.55 5.03
N SER A 101 4.05 -4.41 4.55
CA SER A 101 4.61 -5.32 3.53
C SER A 101 4.72 -6.76 4.03
N ILE A 102 5.09 -6.94 5.30
CA ILE A 102 5.18 -8.27 5.93
C ILE A 102 3.79 -8.90 6.03
N PHE A 103 2.80 -8.16 6.53
CA PHE A 103 1.41 -8.63 6.59
C PHE A 103 0.85 -8.93 5.21
N TYR A 104 1.12 -8.07 4.23
CA TYR A 104 0.75 -8.30 2.83
C TYR A 104 1.27 -9.65 2.33
N ILE A 105 2.55 -9.96 2.57
CA ILE A 105 3.18 -11.20 2.09
C ILE A 105 2.60 -12.40 2.83
N ILE A 106 2.47 -12.32 4.16
CA ILE A 106 1.93 -13.41 4.99
C ILE A 106 0.49 -13.74 4.58
N LEU A 107 -0.38 -12.73 4.48
CA LEU A 107 -1.79 -12.92 4.11
C LEU A 107 -1.93 -13.47 2.69
N GLU A 108 -1.06 -13.05 1.77
CA GLU A 108 -1.04 -13.59 0.42
C GLU A 108 -0.57 -15.05 0.39
N TRP A 109 0.50 -15.38 1.12
CA TRP A 109 1.00 -16.76 1.23
C TRP A 109 -0.03 -17.69 1.85
N ALA A 110 -0.77 -17.22 2.86
CA ALA A 110 -1.88 -17.94 3.47
C ALA A 110 -3.14 -17.99 2.60
N GLY A 111 -3.13 -17.38 1.40
CA GLY A 111 -4.27 -17.39 0.49
C GLY A 111 -5.52 -16.67 1.05
N VAL A 112 -5.34 -15.73 1.99
CA VAL A 112 -6.45 -15.10 2.70
C VAL A 112 -7.28 -14.27 1.71
N SER A 113 -8.53 -14.69 1.55
CA SER A 113 -9.56 -14.00 0.78
C SER A 113 -10.82 -13.87 1.61
N TYR A 114 -11.38 -12.67 1.62
CA TYR A 114 -12.66 -12.33 2.23
C TYR A 114 -13.62 -11.85 1.16
N GLU A 115 -13.60 -12.47 -0.02
CA GLU A 115 -14.48 -12.14 -1.14
C GLU A 115 -15.97 -12.37 -0.83
N LYS A 116 -16.27 -13.45 -0.09
CA LYS A 116 -17.64 -13.85 0.22
C LYS A 116 -18.31 -12.99 1.29
N VAL A 117 -17.57 -12.10 1.96
CA VAL A 117 -18.13 -11.26 3.03
C VAL A 117 -18.65 -9.92 2.50
N ARG A 118 -19.61 -9.33 3.22
CA ARG A 118 -20.25 -8.06 2.85
C ARG A 118 -19.23 -6.92 2.76
N PHE A 119 -19.49 -5.94 1.89
CA PHE A 119 -18.60 -4.80 1.63
C PHE A 119 -18.09 -4.13 2.92
N TYR A 120 -18.99 -3.81 3.86
CA TYR A 120 -18.61 -3.13 5.10
C TYR A 120 -17.67 -3.96 5.98
N VAL A 121 -17.82 -5.29 5.97
CA VAL A 121 -16.93 -6.21 6.69
C VAL A 121 -15.55 -6.23 6.03
N ARG A 122 -15.48 -6.22 4.69
CA ARG A 122 -14.20 -6.10 3.95
C ARG A 122 -13.49 -4.79 4.26
N THR A 123 -14.24 -3.68 4.26
CA THR A 123 -13.74 -2.36 4.64
C THR A 123 -13.19 -2.38 6.07
N PHE A 124 -13.94 -2.94 7.02
CA PHE A 124 -13.48 -3.09 8.39
C PHE A 124 -12.18 -3.89 8.47
N ILE A 125 -12.10 -5.07 7.83
CA ILE A 125 -10.89 -5.89 7.79
C ILE A 125 -9.69 -5.10 7.23
N ASN A 126 -9.84 -4.47 6.06
CA ASN A 126 -8.76 -3.70 5.43
C ASN A 126 -8.29 -2.54 6.33
N CYS A 127 -9.21 -1.78 6.91
CA CYS A 127 -8.88 -0.69 7.84
C CYS A 127 -8.19 -1.21 9.10
N SER A 128 -8.70 -2.29 9.70
CA SER A 128 -8.10 -2.91 10.88
C SER A 128 -6.68 -3.38 10.60
N LEU A 129 -6.40 -3.99 9.46
CA LEU A 129 -5.04 -4.40 9.08
C LEU A 129 -4.08 -3.22 9.00
N ILE A 130 -4.51 -2.10 8.41
CA ILE A 130 -3.71 -0.87 8.31
C ILE A 130 -3.40 -0.32 9.71
N ILE A 131 -4.41 -0.25 10.59
CA ILE A 131 -4.27 0.24 11.97
C ILE A 131 -3.39 -0.70 12.79
N ILE A 132 -3.56 -2.01 12.69
CA ILE A 132 -2.74 -2.99 13.40
C ILE A 132 -1.27 -2.86 12.97
N CYS A 133 -0.99 -2.74 11.67
CA CYS A 133 0.38 -2.51 11.21
C CYS A 133 0.97 -1.22 11.76
N TYR A 134 0.16 -0.15 11.88
CA TYR A 134 0.60 1.11 12.49
C TYR A 134 0.95 0.91 13.97
N LEU A 135 0.03 0.32 14.75
CA LEU A 135 0.23 0.07 16.19
C LEU A 135 1.45 -0.82 16.44
N ILE A 136 1.66 -1.87 15.65
CA ILE A 136 2.86 -2.71 15.73
C ILE A 136 4.11 -1.90 15.45
N SER A 137 4.11 -1.08 14.40
CA SER A 137 5.29 -0.27 14.06
C SER A 137 5.64 0.71 15.18
N VAL A 138 4.66 1.42 15.75
CA VAL A 138 4.86 2.33 16.89
C VAL A 138 5.36 1.57 18.12
N PHE A 139 4.77 0.42 18.41
CA PHE A 139 5.19 -0.42 19.54
C PHE A 139 6.64 -0.86 19.39
N VAL A 140 7.04 -1.37 18.22
CA VAL A 140 8.42 -1.79 17.93
C VAL A 140 9.39 -0.61 18.04
N MET A 141 9.02 0.53 17.48
CA MET A 141 9.87 1.74 17.50
C MET A 141 10.17 2.22 18.92
N LYS A 142 9.24 2.05 19.87
CA LYS A 142 9.45 2.38 21.29
C LYS A 142 10.56 1.55 21.97
N TYR A 143 10.92 0.39 21.42
CA TYR A 143 12.01 -0.43 21.97
C TYR A 143 13.33 -0.25 21.21
N ILE A 144 13.32 0.44 20.07
CA ILE A 144 14.51 0.70 19.25
C ILE A 144 15.08 2.09 19.59
N TYR A 145 14.23 3.05 19.97
CA TYR A 145 14.55 4.42 20.34
C TYR A 145 14.05 4.73 21.74
#